data_AF-A0A1M5Z5B4-F1
#
_entry.id   AF-A0A1M5Z5B4-F1
#
_cell.length_a   1.000
_cell.length_b   1.000
_cell.length_c   1.000
_cell.angle_alpha   90.00
_cell.angle_beta   90.00
_cell.angle_gamma   90.00
#
_symmetry.space_group_name_H-M   'P 1'
#
loop_
_entity.id
_entity.type
_entity.pdbx_description
1 polymer ?
#
loop_
_entity_poly.entity_id
_entity_poly.type
_entity_poly.pdbx_seq_one_letter_code
_entity_poly.pdbx_strand_id
1 'polypeptide(L)'
;MQPQPVRTAPARTGEPLRRRIRPRRAAALASVTALTLAVSTSAGTGHLRPFPGSAAAGAGPISLARSSALAPCMISGRSSVQMSEGVPTTGGYARSTGTVRALTLMIDFSDAPGRGSALSRYREFFPKTEQWFRTASYGRLAYHAETPIPHWLRMPKSFRAYGIERGAPFDPGYRELVQDIVAAADPTVDFRAYDLLNVLVTPNAGPSALDTVLSVTFAGNTEAPVADGVSVANASFVYSRQDDGSGSYDRTGYRVLPHENGHVFGLPDLYTQEGGGAVGHWDIMSEDWGANNDLLGWHKWKLGWLDASQIACAATRGTREYPLTPLSRAGGPKLVFVPIDGRTGYAVELRAPGGNDEAVCRPGVLIYKIDADVDTGMGPVTVYDSHTASGGCTRSPNVHAELSDAPFNPGETFKDPKRGIRISVTGAGTGTGTGTGTGTGTGTGTGTGTGRVTGTEAEAGARAGARAGADPEGDYRVRVTRT
;
A
#
# COMPACT_ATOMS: atom_id res chain seq x y z
N MET A 1 -0.91 78.22 45.74
CA MET A 1 -1.73 79.24 46.43
C MET A 1 -3.19 78.89 46.18
N GLN A 2 -3.91 78.33 47.18
CA GLN A 2 -5.39 78.07 47.26
C GLN A 2 -6.13 77.34 46.07
N PRO A 3 -7.30 76.68 46.29
CA PRO A 3 -7.64 75.76 47.41
C PRO A 3 -8.59 74.56 47.05
N GLN A 4 -8.46 73.42 47.78
CA GLN A 4 -9.54 72.43 48.08
C GLN A 4 -10.22 71.71 46.87
N PRO A 5 -11.22 70.79 47.03
CA PRO A 5 -11.72 69.97 48.18
C PRO A 5 -11.62 68.42 47.91
N VAL A 6 -12.23 67.43 48.62
CA VAL A 6 -12.48 67.07 50.05
C VAL A 6 -12.96 65.60 50.17
N ARG A 7 -12.33 64.76 51.04
CA ARG A 7 -12.76 63.43 51.61
C ARG A 7 -13.12 62.25 50.65
N THR A 8 -12.83 60.95 50.85
CA THR A 8 -12.51 59.98 51.95
C THR A 8 -13.66 59.23 52.66
N ALA A 9 -13.89 57.97 52.24
CA ALA A 9 -14.03 56.75 53.07
C ALA A 9 -15.21 56.62 54.09
N PRO A 10 -15.44 55.50 54.83
CA PRO A 10 -14.68 54.23 54.89
C PRO A 10 -15.48 52.89 54.98
N ALA A 11 -14.73 51.77 54.81
CA ALA A 11 -14.79 50.47 55.54
C ALA A 11 -16.10 49.65 55.74
N ARG A 12 -15.96 48.33 55.56
CA ARG A 12 -16.04 47.35 56.68
C ARG A 12 -15.37 46.01 56.39
N THR A 13 -14.87 45.37 57.44
CA THR A 13 -14.22 44.04 57.45
C THR A 13 -15.21 42.94 57.80
N GLY A 14 -14.95 41.70 57.36
CA GLY A 14 -15.72 40.53 57.79
C GLY A 14 -15.45 39.25 56.99
N GLU A 15 -14.58 38.39 57.52
CA GLU A 15 -14.57 36.95 57.22
C GLU A 15 -15.10 36.21 58.48
N PRO A 16 -15.70 35.00 58.36
CA PRO A 16 -14.83 33.81 58.37
C PRO A 16 -15.30 32.59 57.54
N LEU A 17 -14.36 31.96 56.86
CA LEU A 17 -14.16 30.50 56.73
C LEU A 17 -15.40 29.60 56.81
N ARG A 18 -15.95 29.19 55.65
CA ARG A 18 -16.64 27.89 55.52
C ARG A 18 -16.11 27.04 54.37
N ARG A 19 -15.34 26.03 54.76
CA ARG A 19 -14.73 24.96 53.95
C ARG A 19 -15.78 24.20 53.13
N ARG A 20 -15.73 24.29 51.79
CA ARG A 20 -16.38 23.35 50.87
C ARG A 20 -15.46 22.95 49.71
N ILE A 21 -14.93 21.73 49.79
CA ILE A 21 -14.21 21.07 48.69
C ILE A 21 -15.26 20.50 47.74
N ARG A 22 -15.22 20.87 46.45
CA ARG A 22 -15.89 20.19 45.32
C ARG A 22 -15.11 20.52 44.01
N PRO A 23 -15.31 19.75 42.92
CA PRO A 23 -14.19 18.99 42.39
C PRO A 23 -13.41 19.68 41.27
N ARG A 24 -12.21 19.16 40.99
CA ARG A 24 -11.46 19.44 39.77
C ARG A 24 -12.34 19.16 38.55
N ARG A 25 -12.40 20.10 37.61
CA ARG A 25 -12.97 19.85 36.28
C ARG A 25 -12.15 18.76 35.60
N ALA A 26 -12.79 17.68 35.17
CA ALA A 26 -12.17 16.77 34.21
C ALA A 26 -12.04 17.55 32.89
N ALA A 27 -10.81 17.80 32.45
CA ALA A 27 -10.58 18.27 31.09
C ALA A 27 -10.84 17.08 30.16
N ALA A 28 -11.98 17.10 29.46
CA ALA A 28 -12.20 16.18 28.36
C ALA A 28 -11.18 16.52 27.26
N LEU A 29 -10.21 15.63 27.06
CA LEU A 29 -9.37 15.68 25.87
C LEU A 29 -10.26 15.36 24.67
N ALA A 30 -10.70 16.41 23.97
CA ALA A 30 -11.34 16.27 22.68
C ALA A 30 -10.27 15.73 21.72
N SER A 31 -10.34 14.44 21.40
CA SER A 31 -9.50 13.82 20.38
C SER A 31 -9.75 14.54 19.06
N VAL A 32 -8.74 15.26 18.58
CA VAL A 32 -8.78 15.86 17.24
C VAL A 32 -8.66 14.73 16.24
N THR A 33 -9.79 14.29 15.67
CA THR A 33 -9.79 13.43 14.49
C THR A 33 -9.20 14.23 13.34
N ALA A 34 -7.90 14.07 13.10
CA ALA A 34 -7.25 14.65 11.94
C ALA A 34 -7.82 13.96 10.69
N LEU A 35 -8.72 14.64 9.99
CA LEU A 35 -9.22 14.21 8.69
C LEU A 35 -8.13 14.50 7.66
N THR A 36 -7.18 13.59 7.52
CA THR A 36 -6.21 13.59 6.43
C THR A 36 -6.95 13.30 5.12
N LEU A 37 -7.30 14.34 4.36
CA LEU A 37 -7.85 14.18 3.01
C LEU A 37 -6.73 13.72 2.05
N ALA A 38 -6.40 12.43 2.15
CA ALA A 38 -5.63 11.69 1.17
C ALA A 38 -6.36 11.72 -0.17
N VAL A 39 -5.92 12.67 -0.99
CA VAL A 39 -6.17 12.74 -2.44
C VAL A 39 -4.79 12.99 -3.03
N SER A 40 -4.04 11.93 -3.28
CA SER A 40 -3.05 11.95 -4.35
C SER A 40 -3.82 12.10 -5.67
N THR A 41 -3.13 12.45 -6.75
CA THR A 41 -3.76 12.56 -8.07
C THR A 41 -2.84 11.97 -9.09
N SER A 42 -2.98 10.67 -9.38
CA SER A 42 -2.40 10.05 -10.58
C SER A 42 -3.03 10.66 -11.85
N ALA A 43 -2.54 11.85 -12.22
CA ALA A 43 -3.11 12.70 -13.25
C ALA A 43 -2.78 12.16 -14.65
N GLY A 44 -3.57 11.18 -15.11
CA GLY A 44 -3.50 10.63 -16.46
C GLY A 44 -3.71 11.71 -17.52
N THR A 45 -2.64 12.09 -18.18
CA THR A 45 -2.60 13.10 -19.26
C THR A 45 -2.26 12.46 -20.60
N GLY A 46 -2.70 13.07 -21.69
CA GLY A 46 -2.44 12.63 -23.06
C GLY A 46 -3.69 12.09 -23.78
N HIS A 47 -4.21 12.86 -24.75
CA HIS A 47 -5.26 12.38 -25.64
C HIS A 47 -4.66 11.46 -26.70
N LEU A 48 -4.70 10.14 -26.47
CA LEU A 48 -4.18 9.10 -27.38
C LEU A 48 -4.66 9.29 -28.84
N ARG A 49 -3.77 9.86 -29.68
CA ARG A 49 -3.90 9.88 -31.14
C ARG A 49 -2.81 8.99 -31.74
N PRO A 50 -3.14 7.99 -32.57
CA PRO A 50 -2.14 7.08 -33.13
C PRO A 50 -1.33 7.74 -34.25
N PHE A 51 -0.11 8.18 -33.93
CA PHE A 51 0.91 8.53 -34.92
C PHE A 51 1.80 7.32 -35.23
N PRO A 52 1.97 6.91 -36.50
CA PRO A 52 2.84 5.79 -36.86
C PRO A 52 4.29 6.26 -37.06
N GLY A 53 5.15 6.06 -36.05
CA GLY A 53 6.60 6.30 -36.18
C GLY A 53 7.39 6.01 -34.90
N SER A 54 8.62 5.52 -35.07
CA SER A 54 9.65 5.41 -34.01
C SER A 54 9.29 4.59 -32.76
N ALA A 55 9.08 3.29 -32.93
CA ALA A 55 9.04 2.34 -31.81
C ALA A 55 10.46 2.10 -31.25
N ALA A 56 10.89 2.89 -30.26
CA ALA A 56 12.04 2.56 -29.42
C ALA A 56 11.71 1.35 -28.54
N ALA A 57 12.60 0.36 -28.49
CA ALA A 57 12.34 -0.95 -27.88
C ALA A 57 12.49 -0.94 -26.34
N GLY A 58 11.65 -0.17 -25.64
CA GLY A 58 11.47 -0.31 -24.20
C GLY A 58 10.90 -1.69 -23.85
N ALA A 59 11.47 -2.37 -22.86
CA ALA A 59 10.99 -3.66 -22.38
C ALA A 59 9.69 -3.46 -21.56
N GLY A 60 8.55 -3.44 -22.24
CA GLY A 60 7.23 -3.32 -21.62
C GLY A 60 6.89 -4.48 -20.66
N PRO A 61 5.76 -4.39 -19.93
CA PRO A 61 5.39 -5.37 -18.93
C PRO A 61 5.35 -6.80 -19.52
N ILE A 62 6.06 -7.73 -18.87
CA ILE A 62 6.12 -9.12 -19.31
C ILE A 62 4.71 -9.70 -19.23
N SER A 63 4.14 -10.03 -20.40
CA SER A 63 2.78 -10.55 -20.48
C SER A 63 2.70 -11.87 -19.71
N LEU A 64 1.84 -11.91 -18.69
CA LEU A 64 1.49 -13.13 -17.96
C LEU A 64 1.27 -14.27 -18.95
N ALA A 65 1.99 -15.39 -18.75
CA ALA A 65 1.84 -16.57 -19.60
C ALA A 65 0.36 -17.00 -19.61
N ARG A 66 -0.31 -16.83 -20.75
CA ARG A 66 -1.77 -16.94 -20.89
C ARG A 66 -2.24 -18.39 -20.75
N SER A 67 -2.32 -18.87 -19.52
CA SER A 67 -3.04 -20.08 -19.17
C SER A 67 -4.51 -19.89 -19.55
N SER A 68 -5.00 -20.68 -20.50
CA SER A 68 -6.40 -20.64 -20.96
C SER A 68 -7.39 -20.92 -19.82
N ALA A 69 -6.97 -21.63 -18.78
CA ALA A 69 -7.75 -21.86 -17.56
C ALA A 69 -8.01 -20.59 -16.72
N LEU A 70 -7.19 -19.54 -16.87
CA LEU A 70 -7.37 -18.26 -16.18
C LEU A 70 -8.05 -17.18 -17.04
N ALA A 71 -8.22 -17.41 -18.34
CA ALA A 71 -8.84 -16.45 -19.25
C ALA A 71 -10.23 -15.94 -18.80
N PRO A 72 -11.13 -16.76 -18.19
CA PRO A 72 -12.40 -16.26 -17.67
C PRO A 72 -12.28 -15.33 -16.45
N CYS A 73 -11.10 -15.22 -15.85
CA CYS A 73 -10.77 -14.37 -14.71
C CYS A 73 -9.89 -13.16 -15.07
N MET A 74 -9.47 -13.04 -16.33
CA MET A 74 -8.77 -11.87 -16.86
C MET A 74 -9.81 -10.81 -17.25
N ILE A 75 -10.22 -9.99 -16.27
CA ILE A 75 -11.13 -8.86 -16.50
C ILE A 75 -10.42 -7.74 -17.28
N SER A 76 -11.19 -6.91 -17.98
CA SER A 76 -10.66 -5.78 -18.76
C SER A 76 -11.59 -4.56 -18.75
N GLY A 77 -10.98 -3.39 -18.55
CA GLY A 77 -11.65 -2.09 -18.68
C GLY A 77 -11.84 -1.66 -20.13
N ARG A 78 -12.56 -0.54 -20.31
CA ARG A 78 -12.52 0.21 -21.57
C ARG A 78 -11.17 0.89 -21.73
N SER A 79 -10.76 1.11 -22.98
CA SER A 79 -9.55 1.88 -23.33
C SER A 79 -9.62 3.37 -22.95
N SER A 80 -10.74 3.84 -22.39
CA SER A 80 -10.91 5.18 -21.83
C SER A 80 -10.57 5.27 -20.35
N VAL A 81 -10.45 4.12 -19.65
CA VAL A 81 -10.27 4.06 -18.19
C VAL A 81 -8.80 4.27 -17.84
N GLN A 82 -8.52 5.25 -16.99
CA GLN A 82 -7.19 5.56 -16.51
C GLN A 82 -6.71 4.52 -15.49
N MET A 83 -5.57 3.90 -15.77
CA MET A 83 -4.89 2.92 -14.92
C MET A 83 -5.76 1.69 -14.51
N SER A 84 -6.73 1.32 -15.35
CA SER A 84 -7.67 0.20 -15.15
C SER A 84 -7.09 -1.03 -14.44
N GLU A 85 -7.87 -1.61 -13.53
CA GLU A 85 -7.60 -2.89 -12.85
C GLU A 85 -7.48 -4.11 -13.78
N GLY A 86 -7.71 -3.95 -15.09
CA GLY A 86 -7.62 -5.02 -16.07
C GLY A 86 -6.29 -5.79 -16.06
N VAL A 87 -6.38 -7.08 -16.40
CA VAL A 87 -5.25 -8.01 -16.48
C VAL A 87 -5.22 -8.64 -17.89
N PRO A 88 -4.10 -8.58 -18.63
CA PRO A 88 -2.82 -7.95 -18.26
C PRO A 88 -2.88 -6.42 -18.26
N THR A 89 -1.96 -5.80 -17.52
CA THR A 89 -1.68 -4.36 -17.60
C THR A 89 -1.34 -3.96 -19.05
N THR A 90 -1.77 -2.77 -19.44
CA THR A 90 -1.52 -2.18 -20.77
C THR A 90 -0.06 -1.74 -20.96
N GLY A 91 0.33 -1.38 -22.17
CA GLY A 91 1.66 -0.81 -22.46
C GLY A 91 1.82 0.64 -21.97
N GLY A 92 3.07 1.09 -21.85
CA GLY A 92 3.46 2.43 -21.39
C GLY A 92 4.17 2.41 -20.03
N TYR A 93 3.63 1.62 -19.10
CA TYR A 93 4.20 1.38 -17.77
C TYR A 93 5.56 0.67 -17.84
N ALA A 94 6.39 0.88 -16.82
CA ALA A 94 7.63 0.13 -16.66
C ALA A 94 7.34 -1.34 -16.30
N ARG A 95 8.28 -2.22 -16.61
CA ARG A 95 8.21 -3.64 -16.22
C ARG A 95 8.26 -3.80 -14.70
N SER A 96 7.35 -4.61 -14.18
CA SER A 96 7.20 -4.92 -12.75
C SER A 96 8.09 -6.07 -12.25
N THR A 97 8.92 -6.67 -13.10
CA THR A 97 9.66 -7.92 -12.81
C THR A 97 11.07 -7.92 -13.40
N GLY A 98 11.93 -8.77 -12.81
CA GLY A 98 13.36 -8.78 -13.06
C GLY A 98 14.09 -7.62 -12.37
N THR A 99 15.26 -7.27 -12.88
CA THR A 99 16.10 -6.17 -12.37
C THR A 99 15.59 -4.82 -12.90
N VAL A 100 14.92 -4.01 -12.07
CA VAL A 100 14.47 -2.65 -12.41
C VAL A 100 15.46 -1.64 -11.85
N ARG A 101 15.97 -0.73 -12.68
CA ARG A 101 16.88 0.34 -12.26
C ARG A 101 16.16 1.68 -12.21
N ALA A 102 16.16 2.31 -11.04
CA ALA A 102 15.49 3.57 -10.76
C ALA A 102 16.51 4.70 -10.59
N LEU A 103 16.56 5.59 -11.58
CA LEU A 103 17.35 6.82 -11.49
C LEU A 103 16.76 7.69 -10.39
N THR A 104 17.54 7.98 -9.35
CA THR A 104 17.06 8.74 -8.18
C THR A 104 17.85 10.03 -8.04
N LEU A 105 17.20 11.15 -8.38
CA LEU A 105 17.77 12.49 -8.35
C LEU A 105 17.18 13.30 -7.19
N MET A 106 18.04 14.00 -6.45
CA MET A 106 17.62 14.92 -5.39
C MET A 106 17.70 16.36 -5.90
N ILE A 107 16.57 17.06 -6.00
CA ILE A 107 16.52 18.40 -6.59
C ILE A 107 16.23 19.50 -5.56
N ASP A 108 16.75 20.70 -5.82
CA ASP A 108 16.44 21.91 -5.07
C ASP A 108 16.34 23.15 -5.98
N PHE A 109 15.89 24.28 -5.41
CA PHE A 109 15.55 25.48 -6.16
C PHE A 109 16.20 26.73 -5.56
N SER A 110 16.10 27.87 -6.26
CA SER A 110 16.66 29.15 -5.79
C SER A 110 15.89 29.77 -4.62
N ASP A 111 14.57 29.60 -4.57
CA ASP A 111 13.68 30.03 -3.48
C ASP A 111 13.48 28.95 -2.39
N ALA A 112 13.62 27.68 -2.77
CA ALA A 112 13.63 26.53 -1.87
C ALA A 112 14.96 25.76 -1.98
N PRO A 113 16.06 26.27 -1.38
CA PRO A 113 17.35 25.59 -1.38
C PRO A 113 17.36 24.35 -0.48
N GLY A 114 18.18 23.37 -0.85
CA GLY A 114 18.34 22.08 -0.20
C GLY A 114 18.96 22.19 1.19
N ARG A 115 18.28 21.64 2.19
CA ARG A 115 18.75 21.65 3.59
C ARG A 115 19.51 20.36 3.92
N GLY A 116 20.75 20.50 4.38
CA GLY A 116 21.64 19.36 4.61
C GLY A 116 22.15 18.76 3.29
N SER A 117 22.61 17.51 3.31
CA SER A 117 23.08 16.81 2.11
C SER A 117 21.94 16.11 1.37
N ALA A 118 22.01 16.07 0.04
CA ALA A 118 21.10 15.31 -0.80
C ALA A 118 21.08 13.81 -0.43
N LEU A 119 22.23 13.21 -0.10
CA LEU A 119 22.28 11.84 0.43
C LEU A 119 21.55 11.65 1.77
N SER A 120 21.21 12.71 2.51
CA SER A 120 20.27 12.58 3.63
C SER A 120 18.85 12.33 3.13
N ARG A 121 18.39 13.10 2.12
CA ARG A 121 17.07 12.93 1.48
C ARG A 121 16.94 11.56 0.82
N TYR A 122 18.00 11.07 0.16
CA TYR A 122 18.04 9.69 -0.37
C TYR A 122 17.80 8.61 0.70
N ARG A 123 18.44 8.76 1.86
CA ARG A 123 18.37 7.80 2.99
C ARG A 123 17.07 7.85 3.79
N GLU A 124 16.19 8.83 3.53
CA GLU A 124 14.82 8.80 4.03
C GLU A 124 14.06 7.60 3.41
N PHE A 125 14.36 7.24 2.15
CA PHE A 125 13.66 6.20 1.36
C PHE A 125 14.43 4.88 1.18
N PHE A 126 15.76 4.94 1.04
CA PHE A 126 16.60 3.79 0.69
C PHE A 126 17.50 3.33 1.84
N PRO A 127 17.63 2.01 2.09
CA PRO A 127 17.20 0.88 1.26
C PRO A 127 15.77 0.34 1.53
N LYS A 128 14.94 1.03 2.32
CA LYS A 128 13.62 0.51 2.76
C LYS A 128 12.69 0.20 1.57
N THR A 129 12.67 1.07 0.56
CA THR A 129 11.89 0.88 -0.68
C THR A 129 12.29 -0.40 -1.43
N GLU A 130 13.59 -0.69 -1.56
CA GLU A 130 14.10 -1.92 -2.18
C GLU A 130 13.69 -3.17 -1.38
N GLN A 131 13.75 -3.08 -0.05
CA GLN A 131 13.34 -4.16 0.85
C GLN A 131 11.83 -4.42 0.77
N TRP A 132 11.01 -3.36 0.70
CA TRP A 132 9.56 -3.47 0.53
C TRP A 132 9.19 -4.15 -0.79
N PHE A 133 9.78 -3.74 -1.92
CA PHE A 133 9.52 -4.36 -3.23
C PHE A 133 10.04 -5.80 -3.30
N ARG A 134 11.20 -6.10 -2.71
CA ARG A 134 11.73 -7.46 -2.62
C ARG A 134 10.80 -8.38 -1.83
N THR A 135 10.23 -7.89 -0.72
CA THR A 135 9.25 -8.63 0.09
C THR A 135 7.93 -8.81 -0.66
N ALA A 136 7.35 -7.73 -1.17
CA ALA A 136 6.05 -7.74 -1.86
C ALA A 136 6.03 -8.67 -3.08
N SER A 137 7.13 -8.72 -3.84
CA SER A 137 7.27 -9.50 -5.07
C SER A 137 7.78 -10.93 -4.86
N TYR A 138 8.02 -11.37 -3.61
CA TYR A 138 8.73 -12.61 -3.28
C TYR A 138 10.11 -12.73 -3.97
N GLY A 139 10.77 -11.59 -4.23
CA GLY A 139 12.02 -11.49 -4.96
C GLY A 139 11.93 -11.50 -6.49
N ARG A 140 10.71 -11.45 -7.07
CA ARG A 140 10.52 -11.36 -8.54
C ARG A 140 10.84 -9.99 -9.12
N LEU A 141 10.80 -8.95 -8.27
CA LEU A 141 11.29 -7.61 -8.58
C LEU A 141 12.58 -7.37 -7.80
N ALA A 142 13.69 -7.30 -8.52
CA ALA A 142 14.95 -6.79 -8.02
C ALA A 142 15.01 -5.30 -8.34
N TYR A 143 14.40 -4.49 -7.47
CA TYR A 143 14.46 -3.03 -7.55
C TYR A 143 15.84 -2.56 -7.10
N HIS A 144 16.48 -1.69 -7.88
CA HIS A 144 17.74 -1.04 -7.55
C HIS A 144 17.62 0.47 -7.75
N ALA A 145 17.85 1.25 -6.69
CA ALA A 145 17.98 2.69 -6.80
C ALA A 145 19.44 3.10 -7.03
N GLU A 146 19.65 4.02 -7.97
CA GLU A 146 20.96 4.57 -8.28
C GLU A 146 20.90 6.09 -8.23
N THR A 147 21.87 6.72 -7.58
CA THR A 147 21.98 8.18 -7.50
C THR A 147 23.37 8.64 -7.98
N PRO A 148 23.59 8.71 -9.31
CA PRO A 148 24.87 9.14 -9.89
C PRO A 148 25.22 10.60 -9.57
N ILE A 149 24.22 11.41 -9.15
CA ILE A 149 24.38 12.79 -8.71
C ILE A 149 24.09 12.85 -7.18
N PRO A 150 25.09 12.61 -6.31
CA PRO A 150 24.91 12.52 -4.85
C PRO A 150 24.78 13.87 -4.14
N HIS A 151 24.58 14.96 -4.88
CA HIS A 151 24.42 16.32 -4.38
C HIS A 151 23.08 16.91 -4.87
N TRP A 152 22.70 18.09 -4.39
CA TRP A 152 21.46 18.73 -4.84
C TRP A 152 21.61 19.18 -6.29
N LEU A 153 20.83 18.59 -7.18
CA LEU A 153 20.73 19.00 -8.58
C LEU A 153 19.87 20.26 -8.63
N ARG A 154 20.53 21.42 -8.68
CA ARG A 154 19.87 22.73 -8.66
C ARG A 154 19.09 22.95 -9.96
N MET A 155 17.78 23.12 -9.83
CA MET A 155 16.92 23.55 -10.93
C MET A 155 17.20 25.02 -11.33
N PRO A 156 17.11 25.36 -12.63
CA PRO A 156 17.42 26.71 -13.13
C PRO A 156 16.35 27.74 -12.73
N LYS A 157 15.10 27.31 -12.54
CA LYS A 157 13.98 28.16 -12.10
C LYS A 157 13.74 28.01 -10.60
N SER A 158 13.03 28.96 -10.00
CA SER A 158 12.47 28.82 -8.64
C SER A 158 11.34 27.78 -8.63
N PHE A 159 11.07 27.15 -7.49
CA PHE A 159 9.95 26.21 -7.34
C PHE A 159 8.63 26.87 -7.74
N ARG A 160 8.42 28.11 -7.28
CA ARG A 160 7.23 28.91 -7.62
C ARG A 160 7.06 29.21 -9.12
N ALA A 161 8.15 29.23 -9.89
CA ALA A 161 8.07 29.52 -11.33
C ALA A 161 7.59 28.33 -12.17
N TYR A 162 7.63 27.10 -11.66
CA TYR A 162 7.02 25.94 -12.32
C TYR A 162 5.49 25.87 -12.16
N GLY A 163 4.89 26.68 -11.27
CA GLY A 163 3.44 26.72 -11.06
C GLY A 163 2.83 25.41 -10.52
N ILE A 164 3.64 24.56 -9.88
CA ILE A 164 3.20 23.24 -9.39
C ILE A 164 2.39 23.41 -8.10
N GLU A 165 1.10 23.08 -8.20
CA GLU A 165 0.14 23.05 -7.10
C GLU A 165 -0.50 21.65 -6.98
N ARG A 166 -1.36 21.44 -5.97
CA ARG A 166 -2.03 20.15 -5.75
C ARG A 166 -2.97 19.83 -6.92
N GLY A 167 -2.87 18.64 -7.49
CA GLY A 167 -3.68 18.24 -8.64
C GLY A 167 -3.27 18.90 -9.96
N ALA A 168 -2.11 19.55 -10.03
CA ALA A 168 -1.59 20.11 -11.27
C ALA A 168 -1.36 18.99 -12.31
N PRO A 169 -1.88 19.13 -13.54
CA PRO A 169 -1.60 18.19 -14.62
C PRO A 169 -0.13 18.27 -15.07
N PHE A 170 0.30 17.34 -15.93
CA PHE A 170 1.68 17.31 -16.42
C PHE A 170 2.11 18.62 -17.12
N ASP A 171 1.17 19.25 -17.83
CA ASP A 171 1.42 20.42 -18.67
C ASP A 171 0.91 21.73 -18.05
N PRO A 172 1.70 22.83 -18.03
CA PRO A 172 3.10 22.92 -18.47
C PRO A 172 4.13 22.55 -17.37
N GLY A 173 3.74 22.63 -16.08
CA GLY A 173 4.68 22.72 -14.97
C GLY A 173 5.61 21.52 -14.79
N TYR A 174 5.06 20.30 -14.83
CA TYR A 174 5.88 19.09 -14.74
C TYR A 174 6.63 18.78 -16.04
N ARG A 175 6.09 19.13 -17.22
CA ARG A 175 6.82 19.05 -18.50
C ARG A 175 8.08 19.90 -18.44
N GLU A 176 7.96 21.17 -18.03
CA GLU A 176 9.10 22.08 -17.88
C GLU A 176 10.08 21.58 -16.82
N LEU A 177 9.59 21.05 -15.69
CA LEU A 177 10.44 20.48 -14.65
C LEU A 177 11.22 19.25 -15.16
N VAL A 178 10.61 18.34 -15.91
CA VAL A 178 11.31 17.19 -16.52
C VAL A 178 12.33 17.66 -17.57
N GLN A 179 12.01 18.67 -18.38
CA GLN A 179 12.96 19.26 -19.34
C GLN A 179 14.20 19.83 -18.64
N ASP A 180 13.99 20.61 -17.57
CA ASP A 180 15.08 21.22 -16.80
C ASP A 180 15.88 20.16 -16.00
N ILE A 181 15.24 19.10 -15.48
CA ILE A 181 15.92 17.96 -14.85
C ILE A 181 16.80 17.20 -15.85
N VAL A 182 16.26 16.89 -17.04
CA VAL A 182 17.01 16.20 -18.10
C VAL A 182 18.22 17.03 -18.50
N ALA A 183 18.03 18.31 -18.85
CA ALA A 183 19.12 19.19 -19.28
C ALA A 183 20.21 19.38 -18.21
N ALA A 184 19.88 19.27 -16.92
CA ALA A 184 20.83 19.37 -15.81
C ALA A 184 21.56 18.04 -15.50
N ALA A 185 20.93 16.88 -15.78
CA ALA A 185 21.48 15.55 -15.46
C ALA A 185 22.20 14.85 -16.62
N ASP A 186 21.78 15.10 -17.86
CA ASP A 186 22.29 14.53 -19.13
C ASP A 186 23.85 14.49 -19.22
N PRO A 187 24.61 15.54 -18.82
CA PRO A 187 26.08 15.50 -18.83
C PRO A 187 26.74 14.45 -17.91
N THR A 188 25.98 13.77 -17.05
CA THR A 188 26.43 12.76 -16.07
C THR A 188 25.62 11.46 -16.13
N VAL A 189 24.48 11.44 -16.83
CA VAL A 189 23.48 10.37 -16.73
C VAL A 189 22.96 9.95 -18.10
N ASP A 190 23.26 8.70 -18.49
CA ASP A 190 22.61 8.04 -19.62
C ASP A 190 21.22 7.51 -19.20
N PHE A 191 20.16 8.18 -19.64
CA PHE A 191 18.79 7.85 -19.28
C PHE A 191 18.34 6.48 -19.81
N ARG A 192 18.99 5.91 -20.85
CA ARG A 192 18.69 4.57 -21.38
C ARG A 192 19.08 3.45 -20.41
N ALA A 193 19.92 3.75 -19.42
CA ALA A 193 20.28 2.77 -18.40
C ALA A 193 19.11 2.45 -17.45
N TYR A 194 18.11 3.31 -17.34
CA TYR A 194 17.09 3.28 -16.29
C TYR A 194 15.68 2.97 -16.82
N ASP A 195 14.87 2.32 -16.00
CA ASP A 195 13.49 1.96 -16.30
C ASP A 195 12.48 3.03 -15.83
N LEU A 196 12.87 3.84 -14.83
CA LEU A 196 12.05 4.90 -14.23
C LEU A 196 12.90 6.00 -13.58
N LEU A 197 12.28 7.17 -13.35
CA LEU A 197 12.87 8.31 -12.65
C LEU A 197 12.15 8.58 -11.31
N ASN A 198 12.91 8.65 -10.22
CA ASN A 198 12.48 9.18 -8.93
C ASN A 198 13.07 10.60 -8.74
N VAL A 199 12.22 11.59 -8.52
CA VAL A 199 12.60 12.97 -8.22
C VAL A 199 12.33 13.24 -6.74
N LEU A 200 13.37 13.13 -5.91
CA LEU A 200 13.30 13.39 -4.48
C LEU A 200 13.51 14.88 -4.22
N VAL A 201 12.41 15.63 -4.27
CA VAL A 201 12.41 17.09 -4.09
C VAL A 201 12.83 17.45 -2.66
N THR A 202 13.56 18.57 -2.49
CA THR A 202 13.92 19.06 -1.15
C THR A 202 12.68 19.29 -0.27
N PRO A 203 12.65 18.85 1.01
CA PRO A 203 11.45 18.90 1.85
C PRO A 203 10.90 20.29 2.22
N ASN A 204 11.48 21.37 1.70
CA ASN A 204 11.06 22.76 1.90
C ASN A 204 10.63 23.46 0.60
N ALA A 205 10.40 22.70 -0.48
CA ALA A 205 9.68 23.14 -1.67
C ALA A 205 8.23 22.66 -1.57
N GLY A 206 7.29 23.61 -1.47
CA GLY A 206 5.87 23.34 -1.21
C GLY A 206 5.47 23.41 0.28
N PRO A 207 4.19 23.14 0.58
CA PRO A 207 3.65 23.09 1.94
C PRO A 207 4.03 21.79 2.68
N SER A 208 3.66 21.64 3.96
CA SER A 208 3.86 20.36 4.67
C SER A 208 2.97 19.27 4.05
N ALA A 209 3.40 18.01 4.13
CA ALA A 209 2.57 16.88 3.68
C ALA A 209 1.26 16.78 4.50
N LEU A 210 1.29 17.24 5.76
CA LEU A 210 0.12 17.40 6.63
C LEU A 210 -0.85 18.51 6.17
N ASP A 211 -0.37 19.53 5.46
CA ASP A 211 -1.20 20.60 4.93
C ASP A 211 -1.75 20.23 3.53
N THR A 212 -0.93 19.55 2.72
CA THR A 212 -1.21 19.16 1.34
C THR A 212 -0.21 18.12 0.84
N VAL A 213 -0.72 16.96 0.41
CA VAL A 213 0.07 16.00 -0.39
C VAL A 213 0.29 16.57 -1.78
N LEU A 214 1.56 16.78 -2.15
CA LEU A 214 1.99 17.15 -3.52
C LEU A 214 2.68 16.02 -4.28
N SER A 215 2.97 14.89 -3.63
CA SER A 215 3.57 13.73 -4.31
C SER A 215 2.66 13.24 -5.44
N VAL A 216 3.26 12.90 -6.57
CA VAL A 216 2.56 12.44 -7.77
C VAL A 216 3.48 11.65 -8.70
N THR A 217 2.89 10.69 -9.42
CA THR A 217 3.56 9.97 -10.50
C THR A 217 2.86 10.19 -11.83
N PHE A 218 3.65 10.50 -12.85
CA PHE A 218 3.25 10.43 -14.24
C PHE A 218 3.81 9.13 -14.84
N ALA A 219 2.94 8.16 -15.09
CA ALA A 219 3.29 6.84 -15.58
C ALA A 219 2.66 6.57 -16.95
N GLY A 220 3.41 5.89 -17.83
CA GLY A 220 3.02 5.65 -19.22
C GLY A 220 2.87 6.92 -20.08
N ASN A 221 3.39 8.07 -19.66
CA ASN A 221 3.26 9.34 -20.37
C ASN A 221 4.19 9.38 -21.59
N THR A 222 3.73 8.86 -22.72
CA THR A 222 4.47 8.86 -24.00
C THR A 222 4.67 10.26 -24.61
N GLU A 223 4.02 11.28 -24.07
CA GLU A 223 4.21 12.69 -24.45
C GLU A 223 5.27 13.39 -23.56
N ALA A 224 5.89 12.69 -22.60
CA ALA A 224 6.94 13.24 -21.74
C ALA A 224 8.25 13.56 -22.52
N PRO A 225 9.08 14.51 -22.03
CA PRO A 225 10.36 14.85 -22.65
C PRO A 225 11.28 13.64 -22.89
N VAL A 226 12.15 13.77 -23.90
CA VAL A 226 13.07 12.72 -24.34
C VAL A 226 14.49 13.04 -23.89
N ALA A 227 15.17 12.05 -23.33
CA ALA A 227 16.59 12.07 -22.93
C ALA A 227 17.29 10.85 -23.54
N ASP A 228 18.49 10.98 -24.08
CA ASP A 228 19.24 9.90 -24.77
C ASP A 228 18.47 9.11 -25.87
N GLY A 229 17.34 9.63 -26.35
CA GLY A 229 16.44 8.94 -27.29
C GLY A 229 15.36 8.05 -26.63
N VAL A 230 15.21 8.06 -25.30
CA VAL A 230 14.09 7.47 -24.56
C VAL A 230 13.19 8.54 -23.95
N SER A 231 11.88 8.34 -23.94
CA SER A 231 10.94 9.25 -23.25
C SER A 231 10.96 8.98 -21.74
N VAL A 232 11.02 10.04 -20.94
CA VAL A 232 10.96 9.99 -19.46
C VAL A 232 9.49 9.80 -19.02
N ALA A 233 8.88 8.73 -19.53
CA ALA A 233 7.43 8.46 -19.46
C ALA A 233 6.93 7.93 -18.11
N ASN A 234 7.85 7.59 -17.20
CA ASN A 234 7.59 7.03 -15.88
C ASN A 234 8.42 7.80 -14.85
N ALA A 235 7.81 8.82 -14.25
CA ALA A 235 8.48 9.74 -13.31
C ALA A 235 7.62 9.97 -12.04
N SER A 236 8.18 9.63 -10.88
CA SER A 236 7.60 9.82 -9.55
C SER A 236 8.25 11.01 -8.85
N PHE A 237 7.45 11.98 -8.39
CA PHE A 237 7.91 13.19 -7.69
C PHE A 237 7.53 13.11 -6.21
N VAL A 238 8.52 13.14 -5.31
CA VAL A 238 8.29 13.04 -3.86
C VAL A 238 8.64 14.35 -3.17
N TYR A 239 7.60 15.08 -2.78
CA TYR A 239 7.68 16.36 -2.07
C TYR A 239 7.71 16.17 -0.55
N SER A 240 8.13 17.23 0.15
CA SER A 240 8.01 17.40 1.61
C SER A 240 8.60 16.25 2.46
N ARG A 241 8.38 16.25 3.79
CA ARG A 241 8.55 15.03 4.60
C ARG A 241 7.19 14.38 4.78
N GLN A 242 7.12 13.08 4.54
CA GLN A 242 5.96 12.25 4.85
C GLN A 242 5.93 11.91 6.35
N ASP A 243 6.02 12.95 7.18
CA ASP A 243 5.87 12.84 8.63
C ASP A 243 4.38 12.99 8.95
N ASP A 244 3.76 11.86 9.30
CA ASP A 244 2.34 11.77 9.60
C ASP A 244 1.99 12.27 11.01
N GLY A 245 2.95 12.85 11.73
CA GLY A 245 2.77 13.38 13.08
C GLY A 245 2.66 12.32 14.17
N SER A 246 2.72 11.02 13.83
CA SER A 246 2.68 9.93 14.80
C SER A 246 3.99 9.77 15.60
N GLY A 247 5.06 10.47 15.19
CA GLY A 247 6.42 10.26 15.69
C GLY A 247 7.09 9.00 15.15
N SER A 248 6.51 8.34 14.14
CA SER A 248 7.05 7.11 13.53
C SER A 248 7.71 7.31 12.16
N TYR A 249 7.96 8.55 11.74
CA TYR A 249 8.58 8.93 10.45
C TYR A 249 9.75 8.04 10.01
N ASP A 250 10.71 7.76 10.90
CA ASP A 250 11.89 6.92 10.59
C ASP A 250 11.52 5.47 10.19
N ARG A 251 10.31 5.01 10.53
CA ARG A 251 9.73 3.73 10.08
C ARG A 251 8.79 3.89 8.88
N THR A 252 8.00 4.95 8.82
CA THR A 252 6.84 5.05 7.91
C THR A 252 7.06 5.94 6.68
N GLY A 253 7.82 7.03 6.82
CA GLY A 253 7.92 8.10 5.81
C GLY A 253 8.56 7.73 4.46
N TYR A 254 9.03 6.49 4.30
CA TYR A 254 9.48 5.96 3.01
C TYR A 254 8.34 5.46 2.12
N ARG A 255 7.18 5.10 2.70
CA ARG A 255 6.12 4.29 2.06
C ARG A 255 5.43 4.95 0.87
N VAL A 256 5.47 6.29 0.78
CA VAL A 256 5.02 7.02 -0.42
C VAL A 256 5.78 6.57 -1.68
N LEU A 257 7.07 6.22 -1.59
CA LEU A 257 7.84 5.90 -2.80
C LEU A 257 7.46 4.53 -3.39
N PRO A 258 7.23 3.46 -2.59
CA PRO A 258 6.51 2.27 -3.03
C PRO A 258 5.13 2.52 -3.65
N HIS A 259 4.30 3.40 -3.07
CA HIS A 259 2.98 3.78 -3.62
C HIS A 259 3.12 4.44 -5.00
N GLU A 260 3.93 5.50 -5.09
CA GLU A 260 4.21 6.24 -6.32
C GLU A 260 4.81 5.35 -7.43
N ASN A 261 5.74 4.46 -7.08
CA ASN A 261 6.27 3.50 -8.04
C ASN A 261 5.29 2.36 -8.36
N GLY A 262 4.25 2.13 -7.56
CA GLY A 262 3.11 1.28 -7.93
C GLY A 262 2.40 1.79 -9.19
N HIS A 263 2.25 3.11 -9.32
CA HIS A 263 1.73 3.73 -10.54
C HIS A 263 2.66 3.53 -11.74
N VAL A 264 3.98 3.61 -11.54
CA VAL A 264 4.99 3.31 -12.59
C VAL A 264 4.83 1.90 -13.16
N PHE A 265 4.36 0.94 -12.37
CA PHE A 265 4.06 -0.43 -12.80
C PHE A 265 2.59 -0.66 -13.24
N GLY A 266 1.78 0.40 -13.29
CA GLY A 266 0.41 0.39 -13.79
C GLY A 266 -0.67 -0.03 -12.78
N LEU A 267 -0.48 0.27 -11.49
CA LEU A 267 -1.53 0.20 -10.47
C LEU A 267 -2.30 1.53 -10.35
N PRO A 268 -3.64 1.51 -10.21
CA PRO A 268 -4.43 2.70 -9.88
C PRO A 268 -4.37 3.04 -8.39
N ASP A 269 -4.74 4.28 -8.05
CA ASP A 269 -5.18 4.68 -6.72
C ASP A 269 -6.51 3.97 -6.36
N LEU A 270 -6.59 3.43 -5.15
CA LEU A 270 -7.74 2.67 -4.65
C LEU A 270 -8.66 3.42 -3.69
N TYR A 271 -8.21 4.55 -3.15
CA TYR A 271 -9.04 5.44 -2.34
C TYR A 271 -10.08 6.18 -3.21
N THR A 272 -10.92 6.97 -2.56
CA THR A 272 -11.89 7.87 -3.21
C THR A 272 -11.69 9.31 -2.72
N GLN A 273 -12.48 10.27 -3.19
CA GLN A 273 -12.53 11.62 -2.61
C GLN A 273 -12.94 11.65 -1.12
N GLU A 274 -13.55 10.57 -0.62
CA GLU A 274 -13.89 10.39 0.80
C GLU A 274 -12.73 9.75 1.61
N GLY A 275 -11.60 9.46 0.96
CA GLY A 275 -10.41 8.84 1.55
C GLY A 275 -10.33 7.33 1.32
N GLY A 276 -9.49 6.67 2.12
CA GLY A 276 -9.11 5.24 1.98
C GLY A 276 -10.21 4.22 2.23
N GLY A 277 -11.40 4.62 2.71
CA GLY A 277 -12.43 3.71 3.23
C GLY A 277 -13.03 2.66 2.28
N ALA A 278 -12.64 2.65 1.00
CA ALA A 278 -12.96 1.57 0.07
C ALA A 278 -12.09 0.31 0.28
N VAL A 279 -10.83 0.46 0.71
CA VAL A 279 -9.85 -0.65 0.85
C VAL A 279 -9.01 -0.50 2.12
N GLY A 280 -8.58 0.72 2.45
CA GLY A 280 -7.76 1.04 3.60
C GLY A 280 -6.38 0.39 3.55
N HIS A 281 -5.73 0.31 4.71
CA HIS A 281 -4.44 -0.34 4.96
C HIS A 281 -4.24 -1.76 4.41
N TRP A 282 -5.26 -2.43 3.85
CA TRP A 282 -5.09 -3.70 3.12
C TRP A 282 -4.33 -3.55 1.79
N ASP A 283 -4.13 -2.32 1.29
CA ASP A 283 -3.25 -2.03 0.15
C ASP A 283 -2.53 -0.68 0.30
N ILE A 284 -1.26 -0.60 -0.12
CA ILE A 284 -0.48 0.65 -0.15
C ILE A 284 -1.02 1.65 -1.19
N MET A 285 -1.71 1.16 -2.22
CA MET A 285 -2.41 2.00 -3.20
C MET A 285 -3.71 2.61 -2.65
N SER A 286 -4.10 2.28 -1.41
CA SER A 286 -5.23 2.91 -0.70
C SER A 286 -4.81 3.74 0.52
N GLU A 287 -3.85 3.26 1.31
CA GLU A 287 -3.30 3.98 2.48
C GLU A 287 -1.77 3.76 2.53
N ASP A 288 -0.99 4.77 2.14
CA ASP A 288 0.49 4.76 2.12
C ASP A 288 1.12 5.34 3.42
N TRP A 289 0.33 6.01 4.25
CA TRP A 289 0.73 6.53 5.56
C TRP A 289 0.50 5.51 6.68
N GLY A 290 1.19 5.65 7.82
CA GLY A 290 1.04 4.75 8.97
C GLY A 290 1.84 3.45 8.92
N ALA A 291 1.34 2.43 9.62
CA ALA A 291 1.95 1.10 9.73
C ALA A 291 2.09 0.41 8.36
N ASN A 292 3.13 -0.41 8.19
CA ASN A 292 3.44 -0.99 6.88
C ASN A 292 2.36 -1.99 6.42
N ASN A 293 2.16 -2.05 5.11
CA ASN A 293 1.24 -2.97 4.44
C ASN A 293 1.83 -3.50 3.12
N ASP A 294 1.26 -4.60 2.67
CA ASP A 294 1.54 -5.21 1.37
C ASP A 294 0.43 -4.92 0.35
N LEU A 295 0.70 -5.20 -0.93
CA LEU A 295 -0.32 -5.20 -1.98
C LEU A 295 -1.32 -6.36 -1.82
N LEU A 296 -2.55 -6.12 -2.25
CA LEU A 296 -3.57 -7.13 -2.52
C LEU A 296 -3.03 -8.20 -3.49
N GLY A 297 -3.47 -9.45 -3.30
CA GLY A 297 -3.14 -10.58 -4.16
C GLY A 297 -3.54 -10.37 -5.63
N TRP A 298 -4.57 -9.56 -5.90
CA TRP A 298 -4.91 -9.13 -7.26
C TRP A 298 -3.80 -8.29 -7.90
N HIS A 299 -3.32 -7.24 -7.23
CA HIS A 299 -2.21 -6.43 -7.72
C HIS A 299 -0.94 -7.26 -7.87
N LYS A 300 -0.63 -8.15 -6.91
CA LYS A 300 0.47 -9.10 -7.05
C LYS A 300 0.31 -10.01 -8.29
N TRP A 301 -0.91 -10.41 -8.66
CA TRP A 301 -1.13 -11.17 -9.90
C TRP A 301 -0.96 -10.27 -11.15
N LYS A 302 -1.60 -9.10 -11.18
CA LYS A 302 -1.51 -8.08 -12.25
C LYS A 302 -0.05 -7.71 -12.58
N LEU A 303 0.81 -7.62 -11.57
CA LEU A 303 2.24 -7.33 -11.67
C LEU A 303 3.12 -8.55 -12.04
N GLY A 304 2.57 -9.76 -12.19
CA GLY A 304 3.34 -10.99 -12.46
C GLY A 304 4.07 -11.57 -11.25
N TRP A 305 3.78 -11.10 -10.03
CA TRP A 305 4.39 -11.58 -8.80
C TRP A 305 3.78 -12.90 -8.28
N LEU A 306 2.62 -13.30 -8.83
CA LEU A 306 2.00 -14.60 -8.60
C LEU A 306 1.95 -15.43 -9.89
N ASP A 307 2.33 -16.71 -9.81
CA ASP A 307 2.19 -17.64 -10.93
C ASP A 307 0.75 -18.09 -11.16
N ALA A 308 0.46 -18.50 -12.40
CA ALA A 308 -0.84 -19.07 -12.77
C ALA A 308 -1.24 -20.33 -11.96
N SER A 309 -0.28 -21.01 -11.30
CA SER A 309 -0.51 -22.12 -10.38
C SER A 309 -0.97 -21.68 -8.98
N GLN A 310 -0.81 -20.39 -8.64
CA GLN A 310 -1.22 -19.80 -7.36
C GLN A 310 -2.60 -19.13 -7.43
N ILE A 311 -3.18 -19.02 -8.63
CA ILE A 311 -4.47 -18.38 -8.90
C ILE A 311 -5.51 -19.45 -9.25
N ALA A 312 -6.66 -19.43 -8.58
CA ALA A 312 -7.78 -20.31 -8.86
C ALA A 312 -8.94 -19.54 -9.50
N CYS A 313 -9.27 -19.86 -10.76
CA CYS A 313 -10.35 -19.21 -11.49
C CYS A 313 -11.71 -19.89 -11.25
N ALA A 314 -12.49 -19.36 -10.30
CA ALA A 314 -13.80 -19.87 -9.91
C ALA A 314 -14.93 -19.42 -10.86
N ALA A 315 -14.76 -19.67 -12.17
CA ALA A 315 -15.71 -19.26 -13.21
C ALA A 315 -16.92 -20.19 -13.37
N THR A 316 -16.78 -21.49 -13.08
CA THR A 316 -17.83 -22.49 -13.32
C THR A 316 -18.97 -22.40 -12.30
N ARG A 317 -20.22 -22.62 -12.75
CA ARG A 317 -21.37 -22.89 -11.87
C ARG A 317 -21.15 -24.15 -11.01
N GLY A 318 -21.89 -24.26 -9.91
CA GLY A 318 -21.77 -25.31 -8.90
C GLY A 318 -21.01 -24.84 -7.66
N THR A 319 -20.56 -25.81 -6.84
CA THR A 319 -19.82 -25.55 -5.59
C THR A 319 -18.44 -26.20 -5.66
N ARG A 320 -17.39 -25.45 -5.31
CA ARG A 320 -15.99 -25.93 -5.24
C ARG A 320 -15.31 -25.37 -3.99
N GLU A 321 -14.36 -26.13 -3.46
CA GLU A 321 -13.47 -25.66 -2.39
C GLU A 321 -12.06 -25.39 -2.93
N TYR A 322 -11.43 -24.36 -2.38
CA TYR A 322 -10.08 -23.94 -2.72
C TYR A 322 -9.27 -23.72 -1.43
N PRO A 323 -8.04 -24.25 -1.34
CA PRO A 323 -7.09 -23.84 -0.32
C PRO A 323 -6.57 -22.42 -0.57
N LEU A 324 -6.18 -21.72 0.50
CA LEU A 324 -5.49 -20.44 0.50
C LEU A 324 -4.36 -20.48 1.53
N THR A 325 -3.18 -19.98 1.14
CA THR A 325 -2.00 -19.81 2.00
C THR A 325 -1.79 -18.33 2.29
N PRO A 326 -1.43 -17.93 3.54
CA PRO A 326 -1.26 -16.52 3.89
C PRO A 326 -0.40 -15.76 2.91
N LEU A 327 -0.84 -14.57 2.49
CA LEU A 327 -0.26 -13.84 1.37
C LEU A 327 1.22 -13.52 1.59
N SER A 328 1.60 -13.25 2.85
CA SER A 328 2.98 -13.03 3.31
C SER A 328 3.94 -14.21 3.12
N ARG A 329 3.45 -15.45 3.13
CA ARG A 329 4.28 -16.67 3.00
C ARG A 329 4.71 -16.87 1.54
N ALA A 330 5.92 -17.34 1.26
CA ALA A 330 6.32 -17.65 -0.11
C ALA A 330 5.55 -18.87 -0.68
N GLY A 331 5.14 -18.78 -1.95
CA GLY A 331 4.49 -19.89 -2.67
C GLY A 331 3.09 -20.27 -2.17
N GLY A 332 2.60 -21.41 -2.67
CA GLY A 332 1.25 -21.91 -2.41
C GLY A 332 0.12 -21.13 -3.10
N PRO A 333 -1.13 -21.62 -3.01
CA PRO A 333 -2.32 -20.93 -3.55
C PRO A 333 -2.57 -19.61 -2.82
N LYS A 334 -2.74 -18.51 -3.56
CA LYS A 334 -2.87 -17.15 -2.99
C LYS A 334 -4.21 -16.48 -3.22
N LEU A 335 -4.80 -16.71 -4.39
CA LEU A 335 -5.93 -15.93 -4.85
C LEU A 335 -6.98 -16.86 -5.48
N VAL A 336 -8.21 -16.80 -5.00
CA VAL A 336 -9.38 -17.30 -5.75
C VAL A 336 -10.07 -16.09 -6.36
N PHE A 337 -10.24 -16.09 -7.69
CA PHE A 337 -11.02 -15.05 -8.37
C PHE A 337 -12.37 -15.61 -8.83
N VAL A 338 -13.45 -14.91 -8.50
CA VAL A 338 -14.83 -15.24 -8.82
C VAL A 338 -15.34 -14.20 -9.84
N PRO A 339 -15.12 -14.40 -11.15
CA PRO A 339 -15.46 -13.41 -12.17
C PRO A 339 -16.97 -13.28 -12.28
N ILE A 340 -17.50 -12.08 -12.09
CA ILE A 340 -18.93 -11.80 -12.19
C ILE A 340 -19.31 -11.65 -13.66
N ASP A 341 -18.48 -10.91 -14.41
CA ASP A 341 -18.55 -10.69 -15.85
C ASP A 341 -17.13 -10.35 -16.37
N GLY A 342 -16.98 -9.93 -17.64
CA GLY A 342 -15.67 -9.63 -18.23
C GLY A 342 -14.99 -8.35 -17.71
N ARG A 343 -15.60 -7.66 -16.75
CA ARG A 343 -15.11 -6.38 -16.18
C ARG A 343 -14.99 -6.41 -14.66
N THR A 344 -15.84 -7.22 -14.00
CA THR A 344 -15.98 -7.21 -12.55
C THR A 344 -15.84 -8.62 -11.95
N GLY A 345 -15.37 -8.70 -10.72
CA GLY A 345 -15.29 -9.97 -9.99
C GLY A 345 -15.01 -9.80 -8.50
N TYR A 346 -15.06 -10.90 -7.76
CA TYR A 346 -14.59 -10.96 -6.38
C TYR A 346 -13.24 -11.65 -6.30
N ALA A 347 -12.28 -10.99 -5.67
CA ALA A 347 -11.03 -11.60 -5.24
C ALA A 347 -11.14 -12.07 -3.79
N VAL A 348 -10.43 -13.17 -3.49
CA VAL A 348 -10.46 -13.86 -2.20
C VAL A 348 -9.04 -14.33 -1.88
N GLU A 349 -8.47 -13.84 -0.78
CA GLU A 349 -7.10 -14.13 -0.33
C GLU A 349 -7.05 -14.31 1.19
N LEU A 350 -5.95 -14.86 1.71
CA LEU A 350 -5.74 -15.04 3.14
C LEU A 350 -4.71 -14.01 3.64
N ARG A 351 -5.10 -13.12 4.54
CA ARG A 351 -4.21 -12.13 5.18
C ARG A 351 -3.94 -12.53 6.64
N ALA A 352 -2.68 -12.41 7.01
CA ALA A 352 -2.13 -12.66 8.35
C ALA A 352 -0.85 -11.81 8.48
N PRO A 353 -0.37 -11.50 9.70
CA PRO A 353 0.85 -10.73 9.91
C PRO A 353 2.07 -11.24 9.11
N GLY A 354 2.97 -10.31 8.76
CA GLY A 354 4.23 -10.60 8.10
C GLY A 354 4.27 -10.23 6.62
N GLY A 355 5.39 -10.49 5.95
CA GLY A 355 5.67 -9.85 4.67
C GLY A 355 5.84 -8.35 4.92
N ASN A 356 5.09 -7.52 4.20
CA ASN A 356 4.98 -6.09 4.52
C ASN A 356 3.83 -5.75 5.48
N ASP A 357 2.90 -6.67 5.76
CA ASP A 357 1.72 -6.44 6.60
C ASP A 357 2.09 -6.40 8.10
N GLU A 358 2.20 -5.20 8.68
CA GLU A 358 2.42 -5.00 10.12
C GLU A 358 1.12 -5.01 10.94
N ALA A 359 0.03 -4.48 10.40
CA ALA A 359 -1.15 -4.04 11.18
C ALA A 359 -2.35 -5.03 11.22
N VAL A 360 -2.12 -6.33 11.00
CA VAL A 360 -3.20 -7.33 10.90
C VAL A 360 -3.65 -7.81 12.29
N CYS A 361 -4.54 -7.04 12.95
CA CYS A 361 -5.11 -7.43 14.25
C CYS A 361 -6.11 -8.60 14.18
N ARG A 362 -6.63 -8.93 12.98
CA ARG A 362 -7.50 -10.09 12.75
C ARG A 362 -7.10 -10.86 11.48
N PRO A 363 -6.35 -11.96 11.59
CA PRO A 363 -6.04 -12.85 10.47
C PRO A 363 -7.28 -13.54 9.91
N GLY A 364 -7.40 -13.65 8.59
CA GLY A 364 -8.55 -14.26 7.94
C GLY A 364 -8.61 -14.06 6.43
N VAL A 365 -9.72 -14.46 5.83
CA VAL A 365 -9.95 -14.37 4.38
C VAL A 365 -10.47 -12.99 4.03
N LEU A 366 -9.65 -12.17 3.39
CA LEU A 366 -10.07 -10.88 2.83
C LEU A 366 -10.86 -11.13 1.53
N ILE A 367 -12.00 -10.48 1.38
CA ILE A 367 -12.87 -10.56 0.19
C ILE A 367 -13.09 -9.14 -0.34
N TYR A 368 -12.84 -8.92 -1.63
CA TYR A 368 -12.97 -7.61 -2.24
C TYR A 368 -13.56 -7.70 -3.66
N LYS A 369 -14.41 -6.75 -4.03
CA LYS A 369 -14.85 -6.56 -5.42
C LYS A 369 -13.79 -5.76 -6.17
N ILE A 370 -13.62 -6.09 -7.45
CA ILE A 370 -12.78 -5.36 -8.39
C ILE A 370 -13.65 -4.95 -9.59
N ASP A 371 -13.44 -3.75 -10.10
CA ASP A 371 -14.12 -3.18 -11.25
C ASP A 371 -13.12 -2.53 -12.21
N ALA A 372 -12.82 -3.22 -13.32
CA ALA A 372 -11.89 -2.71 -14.30
C ALA A 372 -12.45 -1.55 -15.14
N ASP A 373 -13.75 -1.23 -15.04
CA ASP A 373 -14.40 -0.12 -15.73
C ASP A 373 -14.45 1.19 -14.90
N VAL A 374 -13.77 1.23 -13.75
CA VAL A 374 -13.65 2.40 -12.85
C VAL A 374 -12.23 2.98 -12.92
N ASP A 375 -12.13 4.32 -12.96
CA ASP A 375 -10.87 5.06 -13.02
C ASP A 375 -10.09 5.05 -11.70
N THR A 376 -8.78 5.30 -11.80
CA THR A 376 -7.89 5.60 -10.67
C THR A 376 -8.47 6.70 -9.75
N GLY A 377 -8.38 6.50 -8.44
CA GLY A 377 -8.86 7.46 -7.42
C GLY A 377 -10.39 7.54 -7.27
N MET A 378 -11.12 6.64 -7.95
CA MET A 378 -12.58 6.54 -7.90
C MET A 378 -13.06 5.22 -7.24
N GLY A 379 -12.19 4.53 -6.50
CA GLY A 379 -12.49 3.26 -5.83
C GLY A 379 -12.72 2.06 -6.76
N PRO A 380 -11.78 1.71 -7.66
CA PRO A 380 -11.92 0.55 -8.55
C PRO A 380 -11.86 -0.81 -7.82
N VAL A 381 -11.48 -0.81 -6.54
CA VAL A 381 -11.52 -1.96 -5.63
C VAL A 381 -12.37 -1.60 -4.41
N THR A 382 -13.08 -2.58 -3.84
CA THR A 382 -13.82 -2.39 -2.58
C THR A 382 -13.77 -3.63 -1.70
N VAL A 383 -13.21 -3.51 -0.49
CA VAL A 383 -13.19 -4.55 0.54
C VAL A 383 -14.59 -4.76 1.12
N TYR A 384 -14.96 -6.02 1.35
CA TYR A 384 -16.14 -6.37 2.14
C TYR A 384 -15.72 -6.67 3.56
N ASP A 385 -16.19 -5.82 4.47
CA ASP A 385 -16.12 -6.06 5.90
C ASP A 385 -17.10 -7.17 6.31
N SER A 386 -16.61 -8.09 7.14
CA SER A 386 -17.37 -9.18 7.75
C SER A 386 -18.08 -8.76 9.04
N HIS A 387 -17.72 -7.61 9.63
CA HIS A 387 -18.09 -7.14 10.97
C HIS A 387 -18.68 -5.72 11.00
N THR A 388 -19.35 -5.31 9.91
CA THR A 388 -19.89 -3.94 9.69
C THR A 388 -20.45 -3.27 10.94
N ALA A 389 -19.96 -2.06 11.23
CA ALA A 389 -20.20 -1.27 12.44
C ALA A 389 -19.59 -1.84 13.74
N SER A 390 -18.52 -2.66 13.65
CA SER A 390 -17.69 -3.03 14.82
C SER A 390 -16.91 -1.85 15.38
N GLY A 391 -16.54 -0.90 14.52
CA GLY A 391 -15.58 0.15 14.82
C GLY A 391 -14.12 -0.28 14.68
N GLY A 392 -13.79 -1.54 14.34
CA GLY A 392 -12.41 -2.01 14.17
C GLY A 392 -11.77 -2.75 15.35
N CYS A 393 -10.82 -3.66 15.07
CA CYS A 393 -9.94 -4.27 16.07
C CYS A 393 -8.71 -3.43 16.46
N THR A 394 -8.43 -2.29 15.82
CA THR A 394 -7.32 -1.40 16.21
C THR A 394 -7.65 0.10 16.21
N ARG A 395 -6.75 0.87 16.83
CA ARG A 395 -6.69 2.34 16.86
C ARG A 395 -5.29 2.87 16.48
N SER A 396 -4.50 2.07 15.77
CA SER A 396 -3.21 2.50 15.21
C SER A 396 -3.39 3.76 14.34
N PRO A 397 -2.48 4.76 14.42
CA PRO A 397 -2.49 5.90 13.50
C PRO A 397 -2.42 5.44 12.04
N ASN A 398 -3.21 6.09 11.18
CA ASN A 398 -3.23 5.86 9.73
C ASN A 398 -3.42 4.38 9.34
N VAL A 399 -4.36 3.73 10.02
CA VAL A 399 -4.90 2.40 9.70
C VAL A 399 -6.41 2.52 9.68
N HIS A 400 -7.08 2.25 8.55
CA HIS A 400 -8.54 2.35 8.47
C HIS A 400 -9.25 1.44 9.48
N ALA A 401 -9.69 2.02 10.60
CA ALA A 401 -10.10 1.26 11.77
C ALA A 401 -11.25 0.30 11.47
N GLU A 402 -12.33 0.78 10.85
CA GLU A 402 -13.51 -0.02 10.49
C GLU A 402 -13.19 -1.21 9.56
N LEU A 403 -12.08 -1.15 8.79
CA LEU A 403 -11.68 -2.28 7.94
C LEU A 403 -10.67 -3.22 8.61
N SER A 404 -10.21 -2.94 9.83
CA SER A 404 -9.13 -3.72 10.47
C SER A 404 -9.55 -5.14 10.91
N ASP A 405 -10.85 -5.37 11.15
CA ASP A 405 -11.44 -6.71 11.36
C ASP A 405 -12.29 -7.23 10.18
N ALA A 406 -12.11 -6.63 8.99
CA ALA A 406 -12.79 -7.05 7.75
C ALA A 406 -12.61 -8.53 7.33
N PRO A 407 -11.46 -9.22 7.55
CA PRO A 407 -11.27 -10.58 7.08
C PRO A 407 -12.22 -11.62 7.70
N PHE A 408 -12.79 -12.47 6.84
CA PHE A 408 -13.72 -13.54 7.22
C PHE A 408 -13.00 -14.73 7.88
N ASN A 409 -13.55 -15.25 8.98
CA ASN A 409 -13.05 -16.42 9.72
C ASN A 409 -13.89 -17.69 9.48
N PRO A 410 -13.37 -18.90 9.83
CA PRO A 410 -14.07 -20.16 9.61
C PRO A 410 -15.49 -20.21 10.20
N GLY A 411 -16.48 -20.49 9.34
CA GLY A 411 -17.90 -20.44 9.64
C GLY A 411 -18.63 -19.20 9.08
N GLU A 412 -17.90 -18.13 8.80
CA GLU A 412 -18.45 -16.89 8.23
C GLU A 412 -18.62 -17.00 6.70
N THR A 413 -19.43 -16.13 6.10
CA THR A 413 -19.84 -16.28 4.68
C THR A 413 -20.31 -14.98 4.03
N PHE A 414 -19.57 -14.54 3.01
CA PHE A 414 -19.99 -13.51 2.05
C PHE A 414 -21.07 -14.04 1.08
N LYS A 415 -21.99 -13.17 0.66
CA LYS A 415 -23.15 -13.50 -0.20
C LYS A 415 -23.46 -12.33 -1.14
N ASP A 416 -23.51 -12.61 -2.44
CA ASP A 416 -24.24 -11.77 -3.41
C ASP A 416 -25.39 -12.60 -4.04
N PRO A 417 -26.62 -12.49 -3.51
CA PRO A 417 -27.80 -13.14 -4.08
C PRO A 417 -28.17 -12.63 -5.48
N LYS A 418 -27.78 -11.42 -5.88
CA LYS A 418 -28.13 -10.84 -7.20
C LYS A 418 -27.30 -11.45 -8.32
N ARG A 419 -26.04 -11.83 -8.05
CA ARG A 419 -25.15 -12.53 -9.00
C ARG A 419 -25.06 -14.05 -8.75
N GLY A 420 -25.79 -14.59 -7.76
CA GLY A 420 -25.81 -16.02 -7.43
C GLY A 420 -24.53 -16.54 -6.76
N ILE A 421 -23.80 -15.67 -6.07
CA ILE A 421 -22.47 -15.96 -5.51
C ILE A 421 -22.54 -16.12 -3.99
N ARG A 422 -21.88 -17.14 -3.45
CA ARG A 422 -21.62 -17.32 -2.02
C ARG A 422 -20.18 -17.77 -1.81
N ILE A 423 -19.50 -17.19 -0.83
CA ILE A 423 -18.12 -17.50 -0.47
C ILE A 423 -18.08 -17.75 1.03
N SER A 424 -17.88 -19.01 1.43
CA SER A 424 -17.86 -19.45 2.83
C SER A 424 -16.45 -19.88 3.24
N VAL A 425 -15.95 -19.42 4.39
CA VAL A 425 -14.69 -19.93 4.95
C VAL A 425 -14.99 -21.22 5.71
N THR A 426 -14.46 -22.36 5.28
CA THR A 426 -14.86 -23.69 5.77
C THR A 426 -13.94 -24.28 6.82
N GLY A 427 -12.73 -23.75 6.98
CA GLY A 427 -11.79 -24.18 8.01
C GLY A 427 -10.43 -23.50 7.88
N ALA A 428 -9.71 -23.43 8.99
CA ALA A 428 -8.26 -23.28 9.00
C ALA A 428 -7.65 -24.68 9.19
N GLY A 429 -6.69 -25.04 8.35
CA GLY A 429 -5.91 -26.26 8.48
C GLY A 429 -4.63 -25.98 9.25
N THR A 430 -4.27 -26.89 10.16
CA THR A 430 -2.92 -26.93 10.73
C THR A 430 -1.92 -27.14 9.60
N GLY A 431 -0.91 -26.26 9.51
CA GLY A 431 0.04 -26.27 8.41
C GLY A 431 0.82 -27.59 8.33
N THR A 432 0.50 -28.44 7.36
CA THR A 432 1.27 -29.67 7.10
C THR A 432 2.58 -29.32 6.41
N GLY A 433 3.54 -28.82 7.19
CA GLY A 433 4.93 -28.71 6.75
C GLY A 433 5.40 -30.07 6.25
N THR A 434 5.89 -30.12 5.02
CA THR A 434 6.31 -31.36 4.34
C THR A 434 7.66 -31.84 4.88
N GLY A 435 7.66 -32.29 6.14
CA GLY A 435 8.77 -33.03 6.71
C GLY A 435 8.92 -34.36 5.97
N THR A 436 9.96 -34.47 5.15
CA THR A 436 10.31 -35.69 4.41
C THR A 436 10.86 -36.74 5.36
N GLY A 437 9.98 -37.34 6.16
CA GLY A 437 10.29 -38.44 7.06
C GLY A 437 10.55 -39.73 6.29
N THR A 438 11.76 -39.87 5.74
CA THR A 438 12.24 -41.10 5.10
C THR A 438 12.47 -42.19 6.15
N GLY A 439 11.39 -42.86 6.54
CA GLY A 439 11.42 -43.97 7.48
C GLY A 439 11.99 -45.25 6.86
N THR A 440 13.30 -45.46 6.98
CA THR A 440 13.96 -46.76 6.75
C THR A 440 14.62 -47.21 8.04
N GLY A 441 14.03 -48.18 8.74
CA GLY A 441 14.57 -48.70 9.99
C GLY A 441 15.30 -50.03 9.82
N THR A 442 16.52 -50.11 10.35
CA THR A 442 17.10 -51.29 11.04
C THR A 442 18.41 -50.84 11.69
N GLY A 443 18.66 -51.25 12.95
CA GLY A 443 19.84 -50.79 13.70
C GLY A 443 19.76 -51.11 15.18
N THR A 444 20.05 -52.36 15.55
CA THR A 444 20.18 -52.78 16.96
C THR A 444 21.41 -52.17 17.60
N GLY A 445 21.25 -51.39 18.66
CA GLY A 445 22.36 -50.82 19.44
C GLY A 445 22.02 -50.78 20.93
N THR A 446 22.70 -51.61 21.73
CA THR A 446 22.56 -51.62 23.20
C THR A 446 23.37 -50.49 23.84
N GLY A 447 22.73 -49.61 24.60
CA GLY A 447 23.40 -48.54 25.35
C GLY A 447 22.70 -48.24 26.66
N THR A 448 23.30 -48.62 27.79
CA THR A 448 22.80 -48.33 29.14
C THR A 448 23.16 -46.91 29.56
N GLY A 449 22.15 -46.07 29.88
CA GLY A 449 22.35 -44.73 30.41
C GLY A 449 21.30 -44.38 31.47
N THR A 450 21.71 -44.26 32.73
CA THR A 450 20.82 -43.99 33.87
C THR A 450 20.51 -42.49 34.03
N GLY A 451 19.28 -42.08 33.75
CA GLY A 451 18.78 -40.71 33.95
C GLY A 451 17.63 -40.68 34.96
N ARG A 452 17.86 -40.09 36.14
CA ARG A 452 16.96 -40.13 37.31
C ARG A 452 15.67 -39.32 37.10
N VAL A 453 14.52 -39.91 37.41
CA VAL A 453 13.23 -39.22 37.51
C VAL A 453 13.11 -38.47 38.85
N THR A 454 12.56 -37.26 38.79
CA THR A 454 11.86 -36.61 39.90
C THR A 454 10.60 -35.98 39.34
N GLY A 455 9.44 -36.31 39.91
CA GLY A 455 8.17 -35.68 39.56
C GLY A 455 7.38 -35.34 40.81
N THR A 456 6.36 -34.52 40.65
CA THR A 456 5.28 -34.35 41.64
C THR A 456 3.94 -34.24 40.92
N GLU A 457 2.95 -34.83 41.56
CA GLU A 457 1.52 -34.71 41.30
C GLU A 457 1.02 -33.28 41.61
N ALA A 458 -0.22 -32.88 41.33
CA ALA A 458 -1.17 -33.21 40.26
C ALA A 458 -2.41 -32.32 40.49
N GLU A 459 -3.12 -31.89 39.45
CA GLU A 459 -4.50 -31.42 39.62
C GLU A 459 -5.32 -31.68 38.34
N ALA A 460 -6.56 -32.15 38.50
CA ALA A 460 -7.42 -32.56 37.40
C ALA A 460 -8.82 -31.97 37.60
N GLY A 461 -9.28 -31.08 36.70
CA GLY A 461 -10.57 -30.42 36.94
C GLY A 461 -11.09 -29.37 35.96
N ALA A 462 -10.94 -29.52 34.63
CA ALA A 462 -11.74 -28.71 33.68
C ALA A 462 -11.84 -29.31 32.26
N ARG A 463 -12.79 -30.22 32.01
CA ARG A 463 -13.24 -30.51 30.64
C ARG A 463 -14.26 -29.46 30.17
N ALA A 464 -13.77 -28.28 29.80
CA ALA A 464 -14.50 -27.34 28.96
C ALA A 464 -14.09 -27.56 27.50
N GLY A 465 -15.06 -27.59 26.57
CA GLY A 465 -14.81 -27.90 25.17
C GLY A 465 -14.09 -26.77 24.42
N ALA A 466 -12.75 -26.78 24.43
CA ALA A 466 -11.98 -25.95 23.53
C ALA A 466 -12.31 -26.32 22.08
N ARG A 467 -13.02 -25.42 21.38
CA ARG A 467 -12.94 -25.39 19.91
C ARG A 467 -11.47 -25.24 19.55
N ALA A 468 -10.98 -26.02 18.60
CA ALA A 468 -9.62 -25.85 18.11
C ALA A 468 -9.47 -24.40 17.63
N GLY A 469 -8.60 -23.63 18.29
CA GLY A 469 -8.24 -22.30 17.81
C GLY A 469 -7.64 -22.45 16.43
N ALA A 470 -8.12 -21.66 15.48
CA ALA A 470 -7.49 -21.58 14.17
C ALA A 470 -6.05 -21.10 14.37
N ASP A 471 -5.10 -21.84 13.80
CA ASP A 471 -3.73 -21.37 13.63
C ASP A 471 -3.78 -20.13 12.72
N PRO A 472 -3.43 -18.92 13.21
CA PRO A 472 -3.52 -17.69 12.44
C PRO A 472 -2.52 -17.65 11.26
N GLU A 473 -1.50 -18.51 11.26
CA GLU A 473 -0.50 -18.66 10.20
C GLU A 473 -0.76 -19.90 9.30
N GLY A 474 -1.82 -20.66 9.62
CA GLY A 474 -2.25 -21.86 8.92
C GLY A 474 -2.87 -21.58 7.53
N ASP A 475 -3.05 -22.64 6.74
CA ASP A 475 -3.72 -22.54 5.42
C ASP A 475 -5.24 -22.63 5.59
N TYR A 476 -6.00 -21.72 4.98
CA TYR A 476 -7.47 -21.73 5.07
C TYR A 476 -8.10 -22.45 3.87
N ARG A 477 -9.37 -22.82 4.01
CA ARG A 477 -10.21 -23.30 2.91
C ARG A 477 -11.42 -22.38 2.70
N VAL A 478 -11.67 -22.02 1.45
CA VAL A 478 -12.84 -21.26 1.02
C VAL A 478 -13.69 -22.09 0.06
N ARG A 479 -15.00 -22.11 0.30
CA ARG A 479 -16.01 -22.76 -0.54
C ARG A 479 -16.74 -21.69 -1.33
N VAL A 480 -16.56 -21.69 -2.65
CA VAL A 480 -17.29 -20.81 -3.56
C VAL A 480 -18.45 -21.61 -4.17
N THR A 481 -19.66 -21.07 -4.04
CA THR A 481 -20.86 -21.55 -4.75
C THR A 481 -21.30 -20.49 -5.75
N ARG A 482 -21.59 -20.94 -6.98
CA ARG A 482 -22.17 -20.14 -8.06
C ARG A 482 -23.41 -20.85 -8.58
N THR A 483 -24.59 -20.32 -8.25
CA THR A 483 -25.90 -20.89 -8.63
C THR A 483 -26.31 -20.45 -10.02
#